data_AF-A0A4R2TN48-F1
#
_entry.id   AF-A0A4R2TN48-F1
#
_cell.length_a   1.000
_cell.length_b   1.000
_cell.length_c   1.000
_cell.angle_alpha   90.00
_cell.angle_beta   90.00
_cell.angle_gamma   90.00
#
_symmetry.space_group_name_H-M   'P 1'
#
loop_
_entity.id
_entity.type
_entity.pdbx_description
1 polymer ?
#
loop_
_entity_poly.entity_id
_entity_poly.type
_entity_poly.pdbx_seq_one_letter_code
_entity_poly.pdbx_strand_id
1 'polypeptide(L)'
;MAPNDRSSAEARWLTLTRDILPTAAPTRGWPVRADHCFQRIFLDNACGGVWYDFIPDRPAYARADRVVLDRAIALVEASLAGELDLAVLNRQSLAWRRARAARD
;
A
#
# COMPACT_ATOMS: atom_id res chain seq x y z
N MET A 1 4.55 -1.62 -27.86
CA MET A 1 3.86 -0.88 -26.79
C MET A 1 3.08 -1.90 -25.99
N ALA A 2 3.64 -2.38 -24.87
CA ALA A 2 3.24 -3.68 -24.31
C ALA A 2 1.92 -3.60 -23.52
N PRO A 3 0.88 -4.36 -23.91
CA PRO A 3 -0.36 -4.55 -23.12
C PRO A 3 -0.16 -5.47 -21.90
N ASN A 4 1.09 -5.78 -21.52
CA ASN A 4 1.42 -6.76 -20.48
C ASN A 4 1.73 -6.11 -19.12
N ASP A 5 1.41 -4.84 -18.94
CA ASP A 5 1.96 -4.02 -17.86
C ASP A 5 1.05 -4.00 -16.62
N ARG A 6 -0.28 -3.96 -16.79
CA ARG A 6 -1.22 -3.85 -15.65
C ARG A 6 -1.38 -5.17 -14.89
N SER A 7 -1.70 -6.27 -15.58
CA SER A 7 -1.90 -7.55 -14.91
C SER A 7 -0.66 -8.02 -14.15
N SER A 8 0.54 -7.73 -14.67
CA SER A 8 1.80 -8.00 -13.97
C SER A 8 1.97 -7.15 -12.71
N ALA A 9 1.62 -5.86 -12.76
CA ALA A 9 1.64 -5.00 -11.57
C ALA A 9 0.62 -5.46 -10.52
N GLU A 10 -0.60 -5.83 -10.92
CA GLU A 10 -1.62 -6.37 -10.02
C GLU A 10 -1.17 -7.69 -9.38
N ALA A 11 -0.62 -8.62 -10.18
CA ALA A 11 -0.08 -9.87 -9.67
C ALA A 11 1.06 -9.63 -8.68
N ARG A 12 2.00 -8.74 -9.02
CA ARG A 12 3.10 -8.34 -8.13
C ARG A 12 2.59 -7.76 -6.81
N TRP A 13 1.62 -6.84 -6.90
CA TRP A 13 0.99 -6.25 -5.72
C TRP A 13 0.34 -7.31 -4.82
N LEU A 14 -0.39 -8.27 -5.41
CA LEU A 14 -1.03 -9.34 -4.67
C LEU A 14 -0.02 -10.26 -4.00
N THR A 15 1.03 -10.69 -4.71
CA THR A 15 2.12 -11.51 -4.12
C THR A 15 2.81 -10.78 -2.96
N LEU A 16 3.11 -9.48 -3.14
CA LEU A 16 3.74 -8.67 -2.11
C LEU A 16 2.87 -8.57 -0.86
N THR A 17 1.58 -8.28 -1.03
CA THR A 17 0.69 -7.92 0.09
C THR A 17 0.01 -9.10 0.77
N ARG A 18 -0.17 -10.23 0.07
CA ARG A 18 -0.79 -11.44 0.62
C ARG A 18 0.22 -12.45 1.15
N ASP A 19 1.42 -12.49 0.58
CA ASP A 19 2.41 -13.51 0.90
C ASP A 19 3.66 -12.91 1.55
N ILE A 20 4.39 -12.06 0.82
CA ILE A 20 5.73 -11.63 1.24
C ILE A 20 5.70 -10.77 2.50
N LEU A 21 4.84 -9.74 2.54
CA LEU A 21 4.74 -8.82 3.68
C LEU A 21 4.26 -9.54 4.96
N PRO A 22 3.17 -10.34 4.95
CA PRO A 22 2.78 -11.11 6.12
C PRO A 22 3.86 -12.08 6.62
N THR A 23 4.61 -12.73 5.72
CA THR A 23 5.73 -13.61 6.11
C THR A 23 6.90 -12.84 6.73
N ALA A 24 7.21 -11.65 6.22
CA ALA A 24 8.31 -10.82 6.75
C ALA A 24 7.96 -10.12 8.08
N ALA A 25 6.67 -9.85 8.34
CA ALA A 25 6.24 -9.00 9.45
C ALA A 25 6.76 -9.44 10.84
N PRO A 26 6.72 -10.74 11.22
CA PRO A 26 7.15 -11.17 12.56
C PRO A 26 8.65 -10.94 12.78
N THR A 27 9.49 -11.25 11.79
CA THR A 27 10.95 -11.12 11.91
C THR A 27 11.40 -9.66 11.84
N ARG A 28 10.64 -8.81 11.14
CA ARG A 28 10.89 -7.37 11.06
C ARG A 28 10.33 -6.57 12.23
N GLY A 29 9.58 -7.20 13.14
CA GLY A 29 8.94 -6.49 14.27
C GLY A 29 7.89 -5.47 13.83
N TRP A 30 7.28 -5.66 12.67
CA TRP A 30 6.35 -4.69 12.10
C TRP A 30 5.01 -4.61 12.86
N PRO A 31 4.38 -3.41 12.93
CA PRO A 31 3.21 -3.18 13.76
C PRO A 31 1.90 -3.77 13.21
N VAL A 32 1.92 -4.31 11.99
CA VAL A 32 0.77 -4.90 11.32
C VAL A 32 1.14 -6.27 10.72
N ARG A 33 0.14 -7.15 10.62
CA ARG A 33 0.33 -8.53 10.13
C ARG A 33 -0.66 -8.96 9.05
N ALA A 34 -1.79 -8.26 8.92
CA ALA A 34 -2.83 -8.60 7.96
C ALA A 34 -2.61 -7.90 6.61
N ASP A 35 -2.94 -8.60 5.53
CA ASP A 35 -2.81 -8.13 4.15
C ASP A 35 -3.50 -6.77 3.90
N HIS A 36 -4.72 -6.60 4.38
CA HIS A 36 -5.50 -5.37 4.21
C HIS A 36 -4.89 -4.19 4.98
N CYS A 37 -4.21 -4.43 6.10
CA CYS A 37 -3.48 -3.38 6.82
C CYS A 37 -2.30 -2.87 5.99
N PHE A 38 -1.54 -3.78 5.39
CA PHE A 38 -0.45 -3.42 4.47
C PHE A 38 -0.98 -2.65 3.26
N GLN A 39 -1.98 -3.20 2.58
CA GLN A 39 -2.57 -2.57 1.40
C GLN A 39 -3.04 -1.15 1.72
N ARG A 40 -3.74 -0.96 2.85
CA ARG A 40 -4.18 0.37 3.32
C ARG A 40 -3.01 1.33 3.49
N ILE A 41 -1.95 0.92 4.20
CA ILE A 41 -0.79 1.79 4.49
C ILE A 41 -0.12 2.22 3.19
N PHE A 42 0.19 1.27 2.31
CA PHE A 42 0.94 1.56 1.09
C PHE A 42 0.10 2.34 0.06
N LEU A 43 -1.20 2.05 -0.07
CA LEU A 43 -2.10 2.82 -0.93
C LEU A 43 -2.31 4.24 -0.40
N ASP A 44 -2.47 4.42 0.91
CA ASP A 44 -2.60 5.76 1.50
C ASP A 44 -1.34 6.61 1.20
N ASN A 45 -0.15 6.03 1.38
CA ASN A 45 1.11 6.71 1.11
C ASN A 45 1.34 6.97 -0.39
N ALA A 46 0.94 6.06 -1.27
CA ALA A 46 1.00 6.26 -2.72
C ALA A 46 0.07 7.38 -3.21
N CYS A 47 -1.08 7.56 -2.55
CA CYS A 47 -2.03 8.64 -2.83
C CYS A 47 -1.66 9.96 -2.13
N GLY A 48 -0.87 9.93 -1.05
CA GLY A 48 -0.61 11.08 -0.20
C GLY A 48 -1.80 11.46 0.71
N GLY A 49 -2.69 10.51 0.99
CA GLY A 49 -3.94 10.74 1.72
C GLY A 49 -4.74 9.44 1.89
N VAL A 50 -5.99 9.52 2.35
CA VAL A 50 -6.83 8.32 2.53
C VAL A 50 -7.23 7.76 1.16
N TRP A 51 -6.81 6.54 0.83
CA TRP A 51 -6.85 6.02 -0.55
C TRP A 51 -8.24 6.07 -1.23
N TYR A 52 -9.33 5.89 -0.48
CA TYR A 52 -10.68 5.89 -1.04
C TYR A 52 -11.23 7.28 -1.36
N ASP A 53 -10.48 8.34 -1.04
CA ASP A 53 -10.76 9.69 -1.55
C ASP A 53 -10.14 9.91 -2.95
N PHE A 54 -9.28 8.98 -3.42
CA PHE A 54 -8.54 9.09 -4.70
C PHE A 54 -8.85 7.95 -5.67
N ILE A 55 -9.12 6.74 -5.16
CA ILE A 55 -9.41 5.56 -5.96
C ILE A 55 -10.92 5.32 -5.91
N PRO A 56 -11.62 5.33 -7.06
CA PRO A 56 -13.08 5.47 -7.10
C PRO A 56 -13.85 4.24 -6.60
N ASP A 57 -13.22 3.06 -6.57
CA ASP A 57 -13.94 1.81 -6.35
C ASP A 57 -13.02 0.68 -5.84
N ARG A 58 -13.61 -0.48 -5.52
CA ARG A 58 -12.94 -1.69 -5.05
C ARG A 58 -12.91 -2.78 -6.14
N PRO A 59 -11.92 -3.69 -6.12
CA PRO A 59 -10.78 -3.70 -5.22
C PRO A 59 -9.77 -2.60 -5.59
N ALA A 60 -9.23 -1.91 -4.59
CA ALA A 60 -8.47 -0.66 -4.77
C ALA A 60 -7.29 -0.81 -5.75
N TYR A 61 -6.56 -1.94 -5.69
CA TYR A 61 -5.41 -2.17 -6.58
C TYR A 61 -5.77 -2.27 -8.06
N ALA A 62 -6.95 -2.83 -8.39
CA ALA A 62 -7.40 -2.96 -9.78
C ALA A 62 -8.01 -1.65 -10.30
N ARG A 63 -8.55 -0.83 -9.39
CA ARG A 63 -9.20 0.45 -9.72
C ARG A 63 -8.27 1.66 -9.61
N ALA A 64 -7.08 1.50 -9.03
CA ALA A 64 -6.06 2.53 -8.97
C ALA A 64 -5.53 2.89 -10.37
N ASP A 65 -5.18 4.16 -10.56
CA ASP A 65 -4.33 4.57 -11.68
C ASP A 65 -3.01 3.79 -11.63
N ARG A 66 -2.41 3.54 -12.80
CA ARG A 66 -1.20 2.74 -12.89
C ARG A 66 -0.04 3.37 -12.13
N VAL A 67 0.07 4.69 -12.18
CA VAL A 67 1.09 5.45 -11.47
C VAL A 67 0.95 5.27 -9.95
N VAL A 68 -0.29 5.22 -9.44
CA VAL A 68 -0.54 4.98 -8.01
C VAL A 68 -0.15 3.56 -7.61
N LEU A 69 -0.53 2.55 -8.42
CA LEU A 69 -0.17 1.17 -8.15
C LEU A 69 1.35 0.94 -8.16
N ASP A 70 2.06 1.49 -9.15
CA ASP A 70 3.52 1.39 -9.23
C ASP A 70 4.21 2.07 -8.03
N ARG A 71 3.74 3.25 -7.62
CA ARG A 71 4.24 3.91 -6.42
C ARG A 71 4.01 3.06 -5.17
N ALA A 72 2.83 2.45 -5.05
CA ALA A 72 2.53 1.58 -3.91
C ALA A 72 3.46 0.35 -3.89
N ILE A 73 3.73 -0.26 -5.05
CA ILE A 73 4.70 -1.36 -5.18
C ILE A 73 6.10 -0.91 -4.79
N ALA A 74 6.57 0.24 -5.29
CA ALA A 74 7.89 0.77 -4.96
C ALA A 74 8.06 1.03 -3.45
N LEU A 75 7.02 1.56 -2.77
CA LEU A 75 7.02 1.75 -1.31
C LEU A 75 7.13 0.43 -0.54
N VAL A 76 6.47 -0.62 -1.03
CA VAL A 76 6.57 -1.97 -0.45
C VAL A 76 8.00 -2.48 -0.59
N GLU A 77 8.57 -2.41 -1.79
CA GLU A 77 9.90 -2.93 -2.09
C GLU A 77 10.99 -2.19 -1.30
N ALA A 78 10.92 -0.86 -1.21
CA ALA A 78 11.81 -0.07 -0.36
C ALA A 78 11.68 -0.44 1.13
N SER A 79 10.46 -0.74 1.62
CA SER A 79 10.26 -1.19 3.00
C SER A 79 10.87 -2.59 3.23
N LEU A 80 10.76 -3.48 2.25
CA LEU A 80 11.40 -4.80 2.29
C LEU A 80 12.92 -4.70 2.22
N ALA A 81 13.47 -3.75 1.45
CA ALA A 81 14.90 -3.45 1.39
C ALA A 81 15.44 -2.78 2.69
N GLY A 82 14.55 -2.31 3.57
CA GLY A 82 14.94 -1.60 4.80
C GLY A 82 15.25 -0.12 4.57
N GLU A 83 14.92 0.42 3.39
CA GLU A 83 15.10 1.83 3.02
C GLU A 83 13.98 2.71 3.57
N LEU A 84 12.81 2.14 3.82
CA LEU A 84 11.67 2.80 4.45
C LEU A 84 11.21 2.05 5.70
N ASP A 85 10.90 2.80 6.75
CA ASP A 85 10.31 2.26 7.97
C ASP A 85 8.78 2.19 7.85
N LEU A 86 8.24 0.97 7.84
CA LEU A 86 6.79 0.73 7.82
C LEU A 86 6.07 1.40 9.00
N ALA A 87 6.71 1.51 10.17
CA ALA A 87 6.10 2.17 11.32
C ALA A 87 5.87 3.67 11.04
N VAL A 88 6.79 4.34 10.33
CA VAL A 88 6.61 5.73 9.86
C VAL A 88 5.43 5.81 8.90
N LEU A 89 5.40 4.95 7.87
CA LEU A 89 4.33 4.92 6.87
C LEU A 89 2.95 4.68 7.50
N ASN A 90 2.88 3.78 8.50
CA ASN A 90 1.66 3.49 9.23
C ASN A 90 1.20 4.69 10.07
N ARG A 91 2.11 5.37 10.77
CA ARG A 91 1.78 6.59 11.53
C ARG A 91 1.20 7.67 10.62
N GLN A 92 1.79 7.86 9.44
CA GLN A 92 1.30 8.83 8.46
C GLN A 92 -0.10 8.45 7.92
N SER A 93 -0.31 7.20 7.53
CA SER A 93 -1.63 6.68 7.12
C SER A 93 -2.70 6.92 8.19
N LEU A 94 -2.39 6.67 9.47
CA LEU A 94 -3.29 6.94 10.59
C LEU A 94 -3.54 8.44 10.79
N ALA A 95 -2.55 9.30 10.59
CA ALA A 95 -2.69 10.75 10.70
C ALA A 95 -3.68 11.31 9.67
N TRP A 96 -3.57 10.92 8.40
CA TRP A 96 -4.54 11.31 7.37
C TRP A 96 -5.96 10.86 7.70
N ARG A 97 -6.12 9.64 8.21
CA ARG A 97 -7.44 9.10 8.58
C ARG A 97 -8.08 9.84 9.75
N ARG A 98 -7.29 10.19 10.78
CA ARG A 98 -7.78 11.03 11.89
C ARG A 98 -8.17 12.42 11.41
N ALA A 99 -7.35 13.03 10.55
CA ALA A 99 -7.64 14.34 9.99
C ALA A 99 -8.90 14.34 9.13
N ARG A 100 -9.16 13.27 8.38
CA ARG A 100 -10.40 13.08 7.62
C ARG A 100 -11.62 12.91 8.55
N ALA A 101 -11.52 12.05 9.57
CA ALA A 101 -12.60 11.81 10.52
C ALA A 101 -12.98 13.05 11.35
N ALA A 102 -12.06 14.00 11.54
CA ALA A 102 -12.34 15.26 12.22
C ALA A 102 -13.05 16.31 11.32
N ARG A 103 -13.20 16.04 10.02
CA ARG A 103 -13.85 16.92 9.04
C ARG A 103 -15.24 16.43 8.62
N ASP A 104 -15.56 15.17 8.93
CA ASP A 104 -16.88 14.55 8.73
C ASP A 104 -17.77 14.83 9.95
#